data_AF-A0A7X9BR59-F1
#
_entry.id   AF-A0A7X9BR59-F1
#
_cell.length_a   1.000
_cell.length_b   1.000
_cell.length_c   1.000
_cell.angle_alpha   90.00
_cell.angle_beta   90.00
_cell.angle_gamma   90.00
#
_symmetry.space_group_name_H-M   'P 1'
#
loop_
_entity.id
_entity.type
_entity.pdbx_description
1 polymer ?
#
loop_
_entity_poly.entity_id
_entity_poly.type
_entity_poly.pdbx_seq_one_letter_code
_entity_poly.pdbx_strand_id
1 'polypeptide(L)'
;MTNLPNIGKPAATALNSIDVTELKEVAQLDEENLLKLHGVGPKAVSILKDALDDAKLKFKAPEPLPVSTDFLVYGSLGCNNAPKREVIRDYIIKNYKDSQSDISALKIISIVTHGKEGAANGFLVTNNGQKYHWAHFFEFDSHKKDADIKNVTSYSK
;
A
#
# COMPACT_ATOMS: atom_id res chain seq x y z
N MET A 1 -10.13 -21.54 -4.12
CA MET A 1 -9.18 -20.85 -3.24
C MET A 1 -7.83 -21.50 -3.47
N THR A 2 -6.79 -20.73 -3.76
CA THR A 2 -5.41 -21.23 -3.89
C THR A 2 -4.65 -20.83 -2.63
N ASN A 3 -4.44 -21.81 -1.75
CA ASN A 3 -3.77 -21.60 -0.46
C ASN A 3 -2.33 -21.11 -0.67
N LEU A 4 -1.82 -20.36 0.32
CA LEU A 4 -0.42 -19.96 0.33
C LEU A 4 0.51 -21.18 0.52
N PRO A 5 1.65 -21.21 -0.17
CA PRO A 5 2.68 -22.21 0.07
C PRO A 5 3.32 -22.04 1.46
N ASN A 6 4.09 -23.03 1.90
CA ASN A 6 4.85 -22.90 3.14
C ASN A 6 6.04 -21.94 2.95
N ILE A 7 5.86 -20.71 3.43
CA ILE A 7 6.85 -19.62 3.36
C ILE A 7 7.53 -19.34 4.71
N GLY A 8 7.33 -20.22 5.69
CA GLY A 8 7.78 -20.03 7.08
C GLY A 8 6.84 -19.15 7.92
N LYS A 9 6.86 -19.37 9.24
CA LYS A 9 5.96 -18.70 10.18
C LYS A 9 6.04 -17.16 10.13
N PRO A 10 7.21 -16.51 10.08
CA PRO A 10 7.29 -15.05 10.05
C PRO A 10 6.60 -14.43 8.82
N ALA A 11 6.89 -14.95 7.62
CA ALA A 11 6.30 -14.44 6.39
C ALA A 11 4.79 -14.71 6.31
N ALA A 12 4.35 -15.88 6.77
CA ALA A 12 2.92 -16.21 6.85
C ALA A 12 2.18 -15.27 7.81
N THR A 13 2.75 -14.96 8.97
CA THR A 13 2.17 -13.99 9.91
C THR A 13 2.15 -12.58 9.33
N ALA A 14 3.22 -12.17 8.64
CA ALA A 14 3.30 -10.86 8.00
C ALA A 14 2.24 -10.67 6.91
N LEU A 15 2.09 -11.65 6.00
CA LEU A 15 1.04 -11.60 4.97
C LEU A 15 -0.37 -11.57 5.60
N ASN A 16 -0.61 -12.38 6.63
CA ASN A 16 -1.90 -12.37 7.32
C ASN A 16 -2.21 -11.01 7.96
N SER A 17 -1.20 -10.31 8.50
CA SER A 17 -1.39 -8.98 9.11
C SER A 17 -1.89 -7.91 8.12
N ILE A 18 -1.58 -8.08 6.83
CA ILE A 18 -2.00 -7.18 5.74
C ILE A 18 -3.24 -7.69 4.98
N ASP A 19 -3.94 -8.68 5.54
CA ASP A 19 -5.10 -9.39 4.96
C ASP A 19 -4.80 -10.13 3.65
N VAL A 20 -3.58 -10.68 3.52
CA VAL A 20 -3.17 -11.52 2.39
C VAL A 20 -3.11 -12.98 2.88
N THR A 21 -4.06 -13.78 2.42
CA THR A 21 -4.27 -15.18 2.84
C THR A 21 -4.30 -16.15 1.67
N GLU A 22 -4.44 -15.66 0.44
CA GLU A 22 -4.46 -16.45 -0.78
C GLU A 22 -3.39 -16.02 -1.78
N LEU A 23 -2.96 -16.97 -2.61
CA LEU A 23 -1.95 -16.72 -3.65
C LEU A 23 -2.39 -15.67 -4.68
N LYS A 24 -3.70 -15.56 -4.95
CA LYS A 24 -4.25 -14.53 -5.87
C LYS A 24 -4.11 -13.12 -5.32
N GLU A 25 -4.09 -12.96 -4.00
CA GLU A 25 -3.93 -11.67 -3.32
C GLU A 25 -2.45 -11.25 -3.35
N VAL A 26 -1.53 -12.23 -3.23
CA VAL A 26 -0.09 -12.00 -3.44
C VAL A 26 0.18 -11.49 -4.86
N ALA A 27 -0.53 -12.01 -5.87
CA ALA A 27 -0.42 -11.55 -7.26
C ALA A 27 -0.81 -10.07 -7.45
N GLN A 28 -1.51 -9.45 -6.50
CA GLN A 28 -1.84 -8.01 -6.53
C GLN A 28 -0.71 -7.13 -5.98
N LEU A 29 0.34 -7.73 -5.43
CA LEU A 29 1.52 -7.05 -4.89
C LEU A 29 2.65 -7.03 -5.92
N ASP A 30 3.53 -6.06 -5.74
CA ASP A 30 4.82 -5.95 -6.42
C ASP A 30 5.86 -6.78 -5.65
N GLU A 31 6.67 -7.56 -6.39
CA GLU A 31 7.74 -8.42 -5.86
C GLU A 31 8.80 -7.63 -5.06
N GLU A 32 9.28 -6.50 -5.59
CA GLU A 32 10.33 -5.68 -4.96
C GLU A 32 9.79 -4.99 -3.71
N ASN A 33 8.57 -4.47 -3.80
CA ASN A 33 7.93 -3.78 -2.69
C ASN A 33 7.51 -4.75 -1.59
N LEU A 34 7.17 -6.01 -1.91
CA LEU A 34 6.86 -7.05 -0.92
C LEU A 34 8.05 -7.37 -0.01
N LEU A 35 9.30 -7.24 -0.49
CA LEU A 35 10.50 -7.40 0.34
C LEU A 35 10.61 -6.36 1.46
N LYS A 36 9.86 -5.27 1.38
CA LYS A 36 9.80 -4.23 2.41
C LYS A 36 8.82 -4.55 3.53
N LEU A 37 8.01 -5.61 3.39
CA LEU A 37 7.13 -6.06 4.46
C LEU A 37 7.95 -6.74 5.56
N HIS A 38 7.92 -6.19 6.78
CA HIS A 38 8.65 -6.75 7.91
C HIS A 38 8.26 -8.21 8.15
N GLY A 39 9.26 -9.10 8.21
CA GLY A 39 9.07 -10.54 8.37
C GLY A 39 9.03 -11.35 7.06
N VAL A 40 8.97 -10.68 5.89
CA VAL A 40 9.09 -11.34 4.58
C VAL A 40 10.50 -11.18 4.04
N GLY A 41 11.21 -12.29 3.87
CA GLY A 41 12.56 -12.32 3.31
C GLY A 41 12.64 -12.85 1.87
N PRO A 42 13.81 -12.76 1.21
CA PRO A 42 14.00 -13.20 -0.18
C PRO A 42 13.59 -14.65 -0.44
N LYS A 43 13.82 -15.54 0.53
CA LYS A 43 13.42 -16.94 0.41
C LYS A 43 11.89 -17.10 0.33
N ALA A 44 11.13 -16.35 1.13
CA ALA A 44 9.68 -16.40 1.09
C ALA A 44 9.16 -15.86 -0.25
N VAL A 45 9.73 -14.75 -0.73
CA VAL A 45 9.39 -14.18 -2.05
C VAL A 45 9.68 -15.14 -3.19
N SER A 46 10.83 -15.84 -3.17
CA SER A 46 11.16 -16.87 -4.17
C SER A 46 10.11 -17.99 -4.19
N ILE A 47 9.70 -18.51 -3.03
CA ILE A 47 8.68 -19.57 -2.94
C ILE A 47 7.32 -19.06 -3.46
N LEU A 48 6.96 -17.80 -3.15
CA LEU A 48 5.74 -17.20 -3.66
C LEU A 48 5.79 -17.03 -5.18
N LYS A 49 6.93 -16.65 -5.74
CA LYS A 49 7.15 -16.52 -7.18
C LYS A 49 6.93 -17.86 -7.89
N ASP A 50 7.58 -18.92 -7.42
CA ASP A 50 7.43 -20.26 -7.98
C ASP A 50 5.97 -20.72 -7.93
N ALA A 51 5.29 -20.50 -6.79
CA ALA A 51 3.88 -20.83 -6.64
C ALA A 51 2.96 -20.02 -7.57
N LEU A 52 3.25 -18.73 -7.77
CA LEU A 52 2.52 -17.89 -8.73
C LEU A 52 2.70 -18.42 -10.15
N ASP A 53 3.92 -18.73 -10.56
CA ASP A 53 4.22 -19.27 -11.89
C ASP A 53 3.53 -20.61 -12.14
N ASP A 54 3.53 -21.53 -11.16
CA ASP A 54 2.77 -22.80 -11.20
C ASP A 54 1.27 -22.56 -11.36
N ALA A 55 0.75 -21.52 -10.72
CA ALA A 55 -0.65 -21.10 -10.84
C ALA A 55 -0.94 -20.25 -12.10
N LYS A 56 0.06 -20.03 -12.97
CA LYS A 56 -0.02 -19.13 -14.15
C LYS A 56 -0.41 -17.69 -13.80
N LEU A 57 -0.07 -17.27 -12.59
CA LEU A 57 -0.17 -15.90 -12.09
C LEU A 57 1.21 -15.26 -12.10
N LYS A 58 1.27 -13.95 -11.93
CA LYS A 58 2.51 -13.20 -11.76
C LYS A 58 2.30 -12.13 -10.70
N PHE A 59 3.39 -11.68 -10.10
CA PHE A 59 3.37 -10.43 -9.35
C PHE A 59 2.88 -9.29 -10.25
N LYS A 60 2.25 -8.30 -9.62
CA LYS A 60 1.89 -7.06 -10.28
C LYS A 60 3.17 -6.33 -10.70
N ALA A 61 3.12 -5.68 -11.85
CA ALA A 61 4.23 -4.82 -12.27
C ALA A 61 4.47 -3.73 -11.21
N PRO A 62 5.74 -3.36 -10.94
CA PRO A 62 6.06 -2.28 -10.04
C PRO A 62 5.38 -0.99 -10.48
N GLU A 63 4.69 -0.33 -9.55
CA GLU A 63 4.16 1.01 -9.77
C GLU A 63 5.13 2.02 -9.17
N PRO A 64 5.65 2.99 -9.96
CA PRO A 64 6.61 3.96 -9.45
C PRO A 64 5.98 4.78 -8.33
N LEU A 65 6.57 4.69 -7.15
CA LEU A 65 6.20 5.50 -6.00
C LEU A 65 6.92 6.86 -6.06
N PRO A 66 6.31 7.94 -5.56
CA PRO A 66 6.90 9.28 -5.58
C PRO A 66 8.16 9.39 -4.72
N VAL A 67 8.29 8.52 -3.72
CA VAL A 67 9.42 8.44 -2.79
C VAL A 67 9.71 6.98 -2.46
N SER A 68 10.98 6.64 -2.24
CA SER A 68 11.34 5.32 -1.74
C SER A 68 10.96 5.18 -0.25
N THR A 69 10.20 4.14 0.08
CA THR A 69 9.82 3.78 1.45
C THR A 69 10.61 2.56 1.93
N ASP A 70 10.76 2.43 3.25
CA ASP A 70 11.35 1.26 3.91
C ASP A 70 10.29 0.22 4.33
N PHE A 71 9.01 0.49 4.00
CA PHE A 71 7.84 -0.35 4.25
C PHE A 71 7.06 -0.61 2.96
N LEU A 72 6.26 -1.68 2.95
CA LEU A 72 5.41 -2.04 1.82
C LEU A 72 4.31 -0.99 1.62
N VAL A 73 4.17 -0.46 0.41
CA VAL A 73 3.02 0.39 0.03
C VAL A 73 2.17 -0.32 -1.01
N TYR A 74 0.86 -0.46 -0.79
CA TYR A 74 0.01 -1.22 -1.72
C TYR A 74 -1.45 -0.74 -1.75
N GLY A 75 -2.23 -1.29 -2.70
CA GLY A 75 -3.65 -1.00 -2.88
C GLY A 75 -3.93 -0.06 -4.06
N SER A 76 -4.75 0.96 -3.81
CA SER A 76 -5.24 1.95 -4.78
C SER A 76 -4.14 2.98 -5.15
N LEU A 77 -3.07 2.49 -5.78
CA LEU A 77 -1.89 3.28 -6.16
C LEU A 77 -1.93 3.77 -7.62
N GLY A 78 -2.59 3.04 -8.51
CA GLY A 78 -2.69 3.40 -9.92
C GLY A 78 -3.46 4.68 -10.18
N CYS A 79 -3.10 5.37 -11.28
CA CYS A 79 -3.68 6.65 -11.68
C CYS A 79 -4.09 6.64 -13.16
N ASN A 80 -5.36 6.97 -13.42
CA ASN A 80 -5.94 7.05 -14.75
C ASN A 80 -6.05 8.52 -15.18
N ASN A 81 -4.91 9.22 -15.34
CA ASN A 81 -4.86 10.65 -15.67
C ASN A 81 -5.69 11.50 -14.68
N ALA A 82 -5.47 11.29 -13.38
CA ALA A 82 -6.23 11.91 -12.30
C ALA A 82 -5.27 12.69 -11.37
N PRO A 83 -4.85 13.92 -11.74
CA PRO A 83 -3.71 14.58 -11.08
C PRO A 83 -3.94 14.86 -9.59
N LYS A 84 -5.14 15.26 -9.17
CA LYS A 84 -5.46 15.44 -7.74
C LYS A 84 -5.35 14.17 -6.92
N ARG A 85 -5.69 13.03 -7.52
CA ARG A 85 -5.55 11.73 -6.89
C ARG A 85 -4.08 11.37 -6.72
N GLU A 86 -3.24 11.67 -7.71
CA GLU A 86 -1.78 11.51 -7.61
C GLU A 86 -1.22 12.36 -6.47
N VAL A 87 -1.61 13.64 -6.41
CA VAL A 87 -1.20 14.56 -5.34
C VAL A 87 -1.59 14.04 -3.95
N ILE A 88 -2.82 13.53 -3.78
CA ILE A 88 -3.25 12.93 -2.50
C ILE A 88 -2.45 11.67 -2.16
N ARG A 89 -2.30 10.74 -3.11
CA ARG A 89 -1.54 9.51 -2.92
C ARG A 89 -0.12 9.85 -2.46
N ASP A 90 0.52 10.79 -3.14
CA ASP A 90 1.91 11.14 -2.92
C ASP A 90 2.12 11.90 -1.60
N TYR A 91 1.13 12.72 -1.20
CA TYR A 91 1.10 13.30 0.13
C TYR A 91 1.04 12.23 1.22
N ILE A 92 0.15 11.23 1.09
CA ILE A 92 -0.05 10.16 2.08
C ILE A 92 1.22 9.31 2.23
N ILE A 93 1.64 8.69 1.13
CA ILE A 93 3.05 8.63 0.69
C ILE A 93 4.12 9.11 1.67
N LYS A 94 4.47 10.36 1.40
CA LYS A 94 5.50 11.13 2.06
C LYS A 94 5.21 11.35 3.55
N ASN A 95 3.97 11.65 3.92
CA ASN A 95 3.61 11.92 5.32
C ASN A 95 3.90 10.73 6.24
N TYR A 96 3.56 9.50 5.81
CA TYR A 96 3.86 8.29 6.58
C TYR A 96 5.32 7.86 6.50
N LYS A 97 6.05 8.25 5.44
CA LYS A 97 7.51 8.07 5.40
C LYS A 97 8.21 8.96 6.42
N ASP A 98 7.77 10.21 6.53
CA ASP A 98 8.41 11.22 7.38
C ASP A 98 7.99 11.07 8.86
N SER A 99 6.89 10.38 9.15
CA SER A 99 6.53 10.03 10.53
C SER A 99 7.38 8.85 11.02
N GLN A 100 8.31 9.13 11.94
CA GLN A 100 9.20 8.14 12.59
C GLN A 100 8.41 7.06 13.34
N SER A 101 7.88 6.09 12.62
CA SER A 101 6.99 5.07 13.14
C SER A 101 7.39 3.70 12.62
N ASP A 102 7.13 2.67 13.43
CA ASP A 102 7.50 1.27 13.19
C ASP A 102 6.60 0.64 12.11
N ILE A 103 6.42 1.30 10.95
CA ILE A 103 5.51 0.88 9.89
C ILE A 103 6.15 -0.28 9.11
N SER A 104 5.38 -1.34 8.92
CA SER A 104 5.70 -2.51 8.09
C SER A 104 4.96 -2.45 6.75
N ALA A 105 3.72 -1.97 6.75
CA ALA A 105 2.93 -1.78 5.53
C ALA A 105 1.96 -0.60 5.62
N LEU A 106 1.70 0.02 4.47
CA LEU A 106 0.69 1.04 4.25
C LEU A 106 -0.24 0.61 3.11
N LYS A 107 -1.52 0.39 3.42
CA LYS A 107 -2.57 0.13 2.43
C LYS A 107 -3.36 1.39 2.16
N ILE A 108 -3.38 1.84 0.92
CA ILE A 108 -4.36 2.83 0.45
C ILE A 108 -5.55 2.06 -0.13
N ILE A 109 -6.72 2.16 0.51
CA ILE A 109 -7.92 1.44 0.06
C ILE A 109 -8.61 2.23 -1.05
N SER A 110 -8.85 3.52 -0.84
CA SER A 110 -9.53 4.37 -1.81
C SER A 110 -8.99 5.80 -1.75
N ILE A 111 -9.05 6.47 -2.90
CA ILE A 111 -8.86 7.91 -3.02
C ILE A 111 -9.95 8.41 -3.97
N VAL A 112 -10.73 9.38 -3.51
CA VAL A 112 -11.78 10.05 -4.26
C VAL A 112 -11.51 11.56 -4.30
N THR A 113 -11.89 12.20 -5.40
CA THR A 113 -11.71 13.64 -5.60
C THR A 113 -12.90 14.22 -6.35
N HIS A 114 -13.39 15.39 -5.94
CA HIS A 114 -14.42 16.13 -6.66
C HIS A 114 -14.27 17.65 -6.43
N GLY A 115 -14.09 18.42 -7.50
CA GLY A 115 -13.95 19.87 -7.39
C GLY A 115 -12.72 20.25 -6.56
N LYS A 116 -12.93 20.90 -5.41
CA LYS A 116 -11.88 21.27 -4.44
C LYS A 116 -11.71 20.27 -3.31
N GLU A 117 -12.49 19.20 -3.30
CA GLU A 117 -12.51 18.25 -2.20
C GLU A 117 -11.85 16.94 -2.60
N GLY A 118 -11.21 16.29 -1.64
CA GLY A 118 -10.69 14.94 -1.76
C GLY A 118 -10.80 14.19 -0.45
N ALA A 119 -10.85 12.87 -0.55
CA ALA A 119 -10.79 12.00 0.62
C ALA A 119 -10.02 10.73 0.28
N ALA A 120 -9.32 10.19 1.27
CA ALA A 120 -8.63 8.92 1.16
C ALA A 120 -8.76 8.15 2.47
N ASN A 121 -8.79 6.82 2.35
CA ASN A 121 -8.80 5.95 3.52
C ASN A 121 -7.94 4.71 3.31
N GLY A 122 -7.58 4.09 4.42
CA GLY A 122 -6.75 2.91 4.42
C GLY A 122 -6.43 2.42 5.82
N PHE A 123 -5.36 1.64 5.90
CA PHE A 123 -4.76 1.26 7.17
C PHE A 123 -3.25 1.15 7.03
N LEU A 124 -2.56 1.21 8.17
CA LEU A 124 -1.16 0.82 8.28
C LEU A 124 -1.04 -0.40 9.18
N VAL A 125 0.02 -1.16 9.00
CA VAL A 125 0.43 -2.25 9.86
C VAL A 125 1.83 -1.97 10.36
N THR A 126 2.06 -2.12 11.66
CA THR A 126 3.37 -1.93 12.28
C THR A 126 4.23 -3.20 12.22
N ASN A 127 5.51 -3.10 12.56
CA ASN A 127 6.46 -4.21 12.61
C ASN A 127 6.05 -5.31 13.60
N ASN A 128 5.26 -4.98 14.63
CA ASN A 128 4.69 -5.94 15.57
C ASN A 128 3.32 -6.52 15.13
N GLY A 129 2.84 -6.15 13.94
CA GLY A 129 1.60 -6.66 13.35
C GLY A 129 0.32 -5.93 13.78
N GLN A 130 0.42 -4.84 14.55
CA GLN A 130 -0.76 -4.04 14.92
C GLN A 130 -1.26 -3.23 13.73
N LYS A 131 -2.59 -3.19 13.55
CA LYS A 131 -3.25 -2.52 12.43
C LYS A 131 -3.99 -1.28 12.91
N TYR A 132 -3.77 -0.16 12.23
CA TYR A 132 -4.41 1.12 12.53
C TYR A 132 -5.12 1.67 11.30
N HIS A 133 -6.37 2.06 11.45
CA HIS A 133 -7.16 2.60 10.36
C HIS A 133 -7.02 4.12 10.31
N TRP A 134 -6.98 4.66 9.09
CA TRP A 134 -6.87 6.10 8.88
C TRP A 134 -7.82 6.59 7.80
N ALA A 135 -8.21 7.86 7.93
CA ALA A 135 -8.94 8.61 6.93
C ALA A 135 -8.42 10.04 6.89
N HIS A 136 -8.20 10.55 5.67
CA HIS A 136 -7.72 11.89 5.41
C HIS A 136 -8.71 12.61 4.49
N PHE A 137 -9.08 13.83 4.83
CA PHE A 137 -9.89 14.73 4.03
C PHE A 137 -9.04 15.90 3.56
N PHE A 138 -9.13 16.24 2.29
CA PHE A 138 -8.28 17.17 1.59
C PHE A 138 -9.11 18.29 0.99
N GLU A 139 -8.66 19.53 1.19
CA GLU A 139 -9.15 20.69 0.45
C GLU A 139 -8.04 21.19 -0.46
N PHE A 140 -8.38 21.46 -1.71
CA PHE A 140 -7.50 22.07 -2.71
C PHE A 140 -7.80 23.58 -2.84
N ASP A 141 -6.80 24.35 -3.25
CA ASP A 141 -6.98 25.80 -3.45
C ASP A 141 -8.01 26.16 -4.54
N SER A 142 -8.16 25.27 -5.54
CA SER A 142 -8.93 25.50 -6.74
C SER A 142 -9.47 24.20 -7.36
N HIS A 143 -10.42 24.34 -8.29
CA HIS A 143 -11.00 23.21 -9.03
C HIS A 143 -10.07 22.67 -10.14
N LYS A 144 -8.97 23.37 -10.44
CA LYS A 144 -8.04 22.97 -11.51
C LYS A 144 -7.41 21.61 -11.24
N LYS A 145 -6.93 20.93 -12.28
CA LYS A 145 -6.37 19.59 -12.14
C LYS A 145 -5.04 19.60 -11.37
N ASP A 146 -4.26 20.65 -11.55
CA ASP A 146 -2.95 20.93 -10.95
C ASP A 146 -3.02 21.73 -9.64
N ALA A 147 -4.19 21.78 -9.00
CA ALA A 147 -4.38 22.50 -7.76
C ALA A 147 -3.54 21.92 -6.61
N ASP A 148 -2.97 22.80 -5.79
CA ASP A 148 -2.22 22.40 -4.60
C ASP A 148 -3.14 22.07 -3.43
N ILE A 149 -2.68 21.19 -2.53
CA ILE A 149 -3.36 20.90 -1.27
C ILE A 149 -3.28 22.14 -0.38
N LYS A 150 -4.45 22.65 0.03
CA LYS A 150 -4.58 23.78 0.95
C LYS A 150 -4.68 23.32 2.40
N ASN A 151 -5.54 22.34 2.68
CA ASN A 151 -5.77 21.82 4.03
C ASN A 151 -5.86 20.29 4.00
N VAL A 152 -5.43 19.67 5.11
CA VAL A 152 -5.62 18.24 5.37
C VAL A 152 -6.17 18.07 6.78
N THR A 153 -7.28 17.34 6.90
CA THR A 153 -7.81 16.90 8.18
C THR A 153 -7.68 15.39 8.29
N SER A 154 -7.01 14.93 9.35
CA SER A 154 -6.65 13.53 9.55
C SER A 154 -7.37 12.92 10.73
N TYR A 155 -7.89 11.71 10.53
CA TYR A 155 -8.49 10.88 11.57
C TYR A 155 -7.78 9.54 11.58
N SER A 156 -7.43 9.05 12.76
CA SER A 156 -6.84 7.73 12.94
C SER A 156 -7.37 7.08 14.21
N LYS A 157 -7.46 5.75 14.19
CA LYS A 157 -7.81 4.92 15.35
C LYS A 157 -6.89 3.72 15.42
#